data_AF-A0A7K1A1W7-F1
#
_entry.id   AF-A0A7K1A1W7-F1
#
_cell.length_a   1.000
_cell.length_b   1.000
_cell.length_c   1.000
_cell.angle_alpha   90.00
_cell.angle_beta   90.00
_cell.angle_gamma   90.00
#
_symmetry.space_group_name_H-M   'P 1'
#
loop_
_entity.id
_entity.type
_entity.pdbx_description
1 polymer ?
#
loop_
_entity_poly.entity_id
_entity_poly.type
_entity_poly.pdbx_seq_one_letter_code
_entity_poly.pdbx_strand_id
1 'polypeptide(L)' 'MTLEEEITLVGGDGTGASPHTGATFAIERLGLRRVYFSDGPVGVRQGQATAMPIPMALAATWQ' A
#
# COMPACT_ATOMS: atom_id res chain seq x y z
N MET A 1 -21.04 6.09 6.51
CA MET A 1 -20.02 5.82 7.55
C MET A 1 -20.29 6.74 8.71
N THR A 2 -19.92 6.33 9.93
CA THR A 2 -19.83 7.27 11.04
C THR A 2 -18.59 8.15 10.86
N LEU A 3 -18.55 9.31 11.52
CA LEU A 3 -17.37 10.17 11.49
C LEU A 3 -16.12 9.43 12.00
N GLU A 4 -16.26 8.64 13.07
CA GLU A 4 -15.17 7.82 13.61
C GLU A 4 -14.68 6.76 12.61
N GLU A 5 -15.58 6.10 11.88
CA GLU A 5 -15.22 5.16 10.82
C GLU A 5 -14.45 5.85 9.67
N GLU A 6 -14.80 7.09 9.35
CA GLU A 6 -14.10 7.87 8.32
C GLU A 6 -12.70 8.30 8.78
N ILE A 7 -12.58 8.82 10.01
CA ILE A 7 -11.29 9.16 10.62
C ILE A 7 -10.39 7.93 10.67
N THR A 8 -10.95 6.79 11.09
CA THR A 8 -10.27 5.50 11.15
C THR A 8 -9.80 5.01 9.78
N LEU A 9 -10.56 5.29 8.71
CA LEU A 9 -10.16 4.90 7.36
C LEU A 9 -9.01 5.73 6.81
N VAL A 10 -9.00 7.04 7.11
CA VAL A 10 -7.95 7.97 6.64
C VAL A 10 -6.67 7.86 7.47
N GLY A 11 -6.79 7.43 8.73
CA GLY A 11 -5.67 7.09 9.58
C GLY A 11 -4.98 5.80 9.16
N GLY A 12 -3.65 5.83 9.05
CA GLY A 12 -2.86 4.60 8.89
C GLY A 12 -2.78 3.82 10.21
N ASP A 13 -2.66 2.49 10.12
CA ASP A 13 -2.51 1.57 11.25
C ASP A 13 -1.38 1.99 12.21
N GLY A 14 -0.37 2.73 11.72
CA GLY A 14 0.65 3.38 12.55
C GLY A 14 1.67 2.42 13.18
N THR A 15 1.32 1.13 13.29
CA THR A 15 2.17 0.06 13.84
C THR A 15 3.08 -0.60 12.81
N GLY A 16 3.06 -0.11 11.56
CA GLY A 16 3.75 -0.71 10.43
C GLY A 16 3.06 -2.01 10.07
N ALA A 17 2.30 -2.03 8.98
CA ALA A 17 1.56 -3.19 8.53
C ALA A 17 2.48 -4.30 7.99
N SER A 18 3.58 -4.59 8.68
CA SER A 18 4.70 -5.45 8.29
C SER A 18 4.19 -6.78 7.74
N PRO A 19 4.53 -7.13 6.49
CA PRO A 19 5.60 -6.55 5.68
C PRO A 19 5.22 -5.30 4.87
N HIS A 20 3.96 -4.84 4.92
CA HIS A 20 3.41 -3.72 4.17
C HIS A 20 3.96 -2.34 4.60
N THR A 21 4.09 -1.42 3.64
CA THR A 21 4.58 -0.04 3.86
C THR A 21 3.57 0.74 4.70
N GLY A 22 2.28 0.46 4.50
CA GLY A 22 1.21 0.98 5.33
C GLY A 22 -0.03 0.12 5.19
N ALA A 23 -1.01 0.37 6.06
CA ALA A 23 -2.36 -0.14 5.88
C ALA A 23 -3.38 0.80 6.50
N THR A 24 -4.63 0.73 6.02
CA THR A 24 -5.78 1.29 6.74
C THR A 24 -6.20 0.37 7.88
N PHE A 25 -7.16 0.80 8.70
CA PHE A 25 -7.93 -0.12 9.53
C PHE A 25 -9.06 -0.78 8.73
N ALA A 26 -9.59 -1.89 9.25
CA ALA A 26 -10.81 -2.51 8.73
C ALA A 26 -12.05 -1.84 9.35
N ILE A 27 -13.16 -1.80 8.61
CA ILE A 27 -14.48 -1.37 9.13
C ILE A 27 -15.44 -2.55 8.97
N GLU A 28 -15.44 -3.43 9.97
CA GLU A 28 -16.16 -4.72 9.91
C GLU A 28 -17.67 -4.56 9.75
N ARG A 29 -18.27 -3.54 10.38
CA ARG A 29 -19.70 -3.22 10.26
C ARG A 29 -20.13 -2.99 8.81
N LEU A 30 -19.21 -2.49 7.97
CA LEU A 30 -19.43 -2.22 6.55
C LEU A 30 -18.81 -3.28 5.64
N GLY A 31 -18.19 -4.33 6.20
CA GLY A 31 -17.47 -5.34 5.44
C GLY A 31 -16.21 -4.83 4.75
N LEU A 32 -15.69 -3.67 5.15
CA LEU A 32 -14.47 -3.09 4.57
C LEU A 32 -13.25 -3.75 5.20
N ARG A 33 -12.47 -4.43 4.37
CA ARG A 33 -11.22 -5.04 4.78
C ARG A 33 -10.14 -3.97 4.90
N ARG A 34 -9.11 -4.32 5.66
CA ARG A 34 -7.85 -3.59 5.67
C ARG A 34 -7.29 -3.47 4.25
N VAL A 35 -6.94 -2.26 3.84
CA VAL A 35 -6.21 -2.00 2.59
C VAL A 35 -4.73 -1.97 2.91
N TYR A 36 -3.94 -2.78 2.21
CA TYR A 36 -2.49 -2.84 2.38
C TYR A 36 -1.80 -2.04 1.26
N PHE A 37 -0.88 -1.16 1.65
CA PHE A 37 -0.06 -0.36 0.74
C PHE A 37 1.35 -0.94 0.69
N SER A 38 1.89 -1.12 -0.52
CA SER A 38 3.25 -1.59 -0.73
C SER A 38 4.03 -0.57 -1.54
N ASP A 39 5.27 -0.33 -1.12
CA ASP A 39 6.21 0.46 -1.90
C ASP A 39 6.43 -0.14 -3.28
N GLY A 40 6.66 0.79 -4.20
CA GLY A 40 7.16 0.58 -5.54
C GLY A 40 8.02 1.78 -5.91
N PRO A 41 8.98 1.60 -6.81
CA PRO A 41 8.75 1.99 -8.21
C PRO A 41 9.34 0.98 -9.21
N VAL A 42 9.93 -0.10 -8.71
CA VAL A 42 10.67 -1.12 -9.48
C VAL A 42 10.15 -2.53 -9.23
N GLY A 43 8.87 -2.63 -8.87
CA GLY A 43 8.24 -3.85 -8.39
C GLY A 43 7.75 -3.71 -6.95
N VAL A 44 6.97 -4.70 -6.51
CA VAL A 44 6.47 -4.79 -5.14
C VAL A 44 7.66 -5.00 -4.20
N ARG A 45 7.85 -4.10 -3.22
CA ARG A 45 8.98 -4.19 -2.27
C ARG A 45 8.95 -5.45 -1.40
N GLN A 46 7.80 -6.10 -1.29
CA GLN A 46 7.52 -7.14 -0.31
C GLN A 46 7.46 -8.53 -0.91
N GLY A 47 8.04 -9.49 -0.19
CA GLY A 47 8.08 -10.89 -0.61
C GLY A 47 9.02 -11.10 -1.80
N GLN A 48 8.80 -12.19 -2.53
CA GLN A 48 9.49 -12.47 -3.78
C GLN A 48 8.69 -11.87 -4.93
N ALA A 49 9.25 -10.84 -5.57
CA ALA A 49 8.66 -10.15 -6.70
C ALA A 49 9.73 -9.87 -7.75
N THR A 50 9.29 -9.61 -8.98
CA THR A 50 10.19 -9.22 -10.08
C THR A 50 10.85 -7.88 -9.77
N ALA A 51 12.18 -7.84 -9.77
CA ALA A 51 12.97 -6.62 -9.71
C ALA A 51 13.06 -6.00 -11.11
N MET A 52 12.22 -5.01 -11.39
CA MET A 52 12.18 -4.33 -12.69
C MET A 52 13.36 -3.35 -12.84
N PRO A 53 13.70 -2.92 -14.07
CA PRO A 53 14.64 -1.82 -14.29
C PRO A 53 14.19 -0.56 -13.54
N ILE A 54 15.16 0.24 -13.06
CA ILE A 54 14.85 1.51 -12.41
C ILE A 54 14.09 2.44 -13.37
N PRO A 55 13.23 3.36 -12.88
CA PRO A 55 12.39 4.19 -13.75
C PRO A 55 13.19 5.00 -14.77
N MET A 56 14.40 5.45 -14.42
CA MET A 56 15.29 6.14 -15.35
C MET A 56 15.81 5.22 -16.48
N ALA A 57 16.09 3.96 -16.19
CA ALA A 57 16.50 2.98 -17.20
C ALA A 57 15.34 2.66 -18.15
N LEU A 58 14.11 2.55 -17.64
CA LEU A 58 12.91 2.43 -18.46
C LEU A 58 12.70 3.66 -19.35
N ALA A 59 12.83 4.87 -18.78
CA ALA A 59 12.70 6.12 -19.54
C ALA A 59 13.77 6.25 -20.65
N ALA A 60 14.98 5.73 -20.42
CA ALA A 60 16.06 5.75 -21.38
C ALA A 60 15.87 4.80 -22.58
N THR A 61 14.79 4.00 -22.61
CA THR A 61 14.51 3.09 -23.73
C THR A 61 13.95 3.80 -24.96
N TRP A 62 13.29 4.96 -24.78
CA TRP A 62 12.57 5.68 -25.85
C TRP A 62 11.52 4.81 -26.57
N GLN A 63 10.99 3.80 -25.90
CA GLN A 63 9.99 2.86 -26.43
C GLN A 63 8.62 3.04 -25.79
#